data_AF-A0A2P2C739-F1
#
_entry.id   AF-A0A2P2C739-F1
#
_cell.length_a   1.000
_cell.length_b   1.000
_cell.length_c   1.000
_cell.angle_alpha   90.00
_cell.angle_beta   90.00
_cell.angle_gamma   90.00
#
_symmetry.space_group_name_H-M   'P 1'
#
loop_
_entity.id
_entity.type
_entity.pdbx_description
1 polymer ?
#
loop_
_entity_poly.entity_id
_entity_poly.type
_entity_poly.pdbx_seq_one_letter_code
_entity_poly.pdbx_strand_id
1 'polypeptide(L)'
;MTGPHEASDELRSQAEILAAIAESREDLTASLADLKATVDQMNARPLLTDEEKEALEEQAASGELGEDMVTLVGKIKDGEDTWEQVFSGESPHGALLQGHLTRMFEEHKEDIALAFEELIEEEEAKGNFLLDEVPTSDS
;
A
#
# COMPACT_ATOMS: atom_id res chain seq x y z
N MET A 1 -37.06 -19.40 -44.87
CA MET A 1 -36.59 -18.22 -45.62
C MET A 1 -36.44 -17.10 -44.60
N THR A 2 -35.32 -17.10 -43.89
CA THR A 2 -34.91 -15.98 -43.04
C THR A 2 -34.48 -14.85 -43.97
N GLY A 3 -35.10 -13.69 -43.81
CA GLY A 3 -35.00 -12.59 -44.77
C GLY A 3 -33.67 -11.82 -44.66
N PRO A 4 -33.30 -11.05 -45.69
CA PRO A 4 -32.10 -10.19 -45.66
C PRO A 4 -32.10 -9.15 -44.53
N HIS A 5 -33.24 -8.95 -43.86
CA HIS A 5 -33.38 -8.01 -42.75
C HIS A 5 -32.76 -8.52 -41.43
N GLU A 6 -32.91 -9.82 -41.10
CA GLU A 6 -32.36 -10.41 -39.86
C GLU A 6 -30.83 -10.46 -39.87
N ALA A 7 -30.22 -10.86 -41.00
CA ALA A 7 -28.76 -10.89 -41.14
C ALA A 7 -28.13 -9.49 -41.04
N SER A 8 -28.86 -8.44 -41.43
CA SER A 8 -28.39 -7.05 -41.30
C SER A 8 -28.48 -6.52 -39.88
N ASP A 9 -29.47 -6.94 -39.09
CA ASP A 9 -29.59 -6.54 -37.68
C ASP A 9 -28.59 -7.28 -36.78
N GLU A 10 -28.28 -8.54 -37.08
CA GLU A 10 -27.26 -9.30 -36.36
C GLU A 10 -25.84 -8.76 -36.60
N LEU A 11 -25.53 -8.32 -37.82
CA LEU A 11 -24.27 -7.62 -38.13
C LEU A 11 -24.18 -6.24 -37.44
N ARG A 12 -25.31 -5.51 -37.33
CA ARG A 12 -25.35 -4.24 -36.60
C ARG A 12 -25.14 -4.46 -35.10
N SER A 13 -25.77 -5.47 -34.51
CA SER A 13 -25.58 -5.87 -33.11
C SER A 13 -24.14 -6.33 -32.84
N GLN A 14 -23.53 -7.09 -33.75
CA GLN A 14 -22.13 -7.50 -33.62
C GLN A 14 -21.16 -6.31 -33.70
N ALA A 15 -21.43 -5.33 -34.57
CA ALA A 15 -20.63 -4.11 -34.66
C ALA A 15 -20.74 -3.27 -33.38
N GLU A 16 -21.93 -3.18 -32.77
CA GLU A 16 -22.15 -2.49 -31.49
C GLU A 16 -21.41 -3.16 -30.34
N ILE A 17 -21.42 -4.50 -30.27
CA ILE A 17 -20.66 -5.26 -29.26
C ILE A 17 -19.15 -5.04 -29.43
N LEU A 18 -18.63 -5.06 -30.66
CA LEU A 18 -17.21 -4.81 -30.91
C LEU A 18 -16.81 -3.38 -30.57
N ALA A 19 -17.68 -2.40 -30.81
CA ALA A 19 -17.46 -1.01 -30.40
C ALA A 19 -17.41 -0.88 -28.88
N ALA A 20 -18.35 -1.50 -28.16
CA ALA A 20 -18.38 -1.49 -26.70
C ALA A 20 -17.15 -2.20 -26.09
N ILE A 21 -16.66 -3.29 -26.70
CA ILE A 21 -15.43 -3.97 -26.27
C ILE A 21 -14.21 -3.07 -26.53
N ALA A 22 -14.15 -2.38 -27.67
CA ALA A 22 -13.06 -1.48 -27.99
C ALA A 22 -13.00 -0.30 -27.00
N GLU A 23 -14.14 0.32 -26.73
CA GLU A 23 -14.30 1.39 -25.72
C GLU A 23 -13.89 0.90 -24.33
N SER A 24 -14.40 -0.26 -23.90
CA SER A 24 -14.03 -0.85 -22.60
C SER A 24 -12.53 -1.14 -22.49
N ARG A 25 -11.87 -1.54 -23.59
CA ARG A 25 -10.41 -1.76 -23.59
C ARG A 25 -9.62 -0.45 -23.53
N GLU A 26 -10.12 0.60 -24.17
CA GLU A 26 -9.52 1.93 -24.11
C GLU A 26 -9.61 2.49 -22.68
N ASP A 27 -10.79 2.40 -22.07
CA ASP A 27 -11.02 2.80 -20.68
C ASP A 27 -10.12 2.04 -19.70
N LEU A 28 -10.04 0.71 -19.81
CA LEU A 28 -9.15 -0.09 -18.97
C LEU A 28 -7.68 0.28 -19.16
N THR A 29 -7.26 0.59 -20.39
CA THR A 29 -5.89 1.01 -20.67
C THR A 29 -5.60 2.38 -20.06
N ALA A 30 -6.56 3.31 -20.11
CA ALA A 30 -6.45 4.62 -19.49
C ALA A 30 -6.39 4.50 -17.95
N SER A 31 -7.27 3.70 -17.33
CA SER A 31 -7.24 3.45 -15.89
C SER A 31 -5.93 2.80 -15.43
N LEU A 32 -5.38 1.87 -16.22
CA LEU A 32 -4.11 1.24 -15.90
C LEU A 32 -2.95 2.24 -15.98
N ALA A 33 -2.95 3.12 -16.99
CA ALA A 33 -1.95 4.18 -17.12
C ALA A 33 -2.02 5.16 -15.95
N ASP A 34 -3.22 5.55 -15.52
CA ASP A 34 -3.43 6.45 -14.38
C ASP A 34 -3.01 5.81 -13.05
N LEU A 35 -3.36 4.53 -12.84
CA LEU A 35 -2.92 3.77 -11.68
C LEU A 35 -1.40 3.66 -11.64
N LYS A 36 -0.76 3.38 -12.77
CA LYS A 36 0.70 3.32 -12.86
C LYS A 36 1.33 4.67 -12.56
N ALA A 37 0.82 5.76 -13.12
CA ALA A 37 1.31 7.10 -12.85
C ALA A 37 1.16 7.47 -11.37
N THR A 38 0.06 7.07 -10.73
CA THR A 38 -0.17 7.26 -9.30
C THR A 38 0.84 6.49 -8.47
N VAL A 39 1.05 5.20 -8.77
CA VAL A 39 2.05 4.37 -8.08
C VAL A 39 3.46 4.93 -8.27
N ASP A 40 3.81 5.34 -9.49
CA ASP A 40 5.12 5.95 -9.78
C ASP A 40 5.29 7.27 -9.01
N GLN A 41 4.24 8.10 -8.90
CA GLN A 41 4.27 9.33 -8.11
C GLN A 41 4.40 9.07 -6.61
N MET A 42 3.73 8.04 -6.08
CA MET A 42 3.86 7.62 -4.69
C MET A 42 5.28 7.12 -4.39
N ASN A 43 5.85 6.33 -5.29
CA ASN A 43 7.22 5.82 -5.16
C ASN A 43 8.30 6.88 -5.38
N ALA A 44 8.01 7.94 -6.15
CA ALA A 44 8.94 9.05 -6.38
C ALA A 44 9.11 9.96 -5.17
N ARG A 45 8.23 9.87 -4.17
CA ARG A 45 8.37 10.61 -2.91
C ARG A 45 9.38 9.89 -2.02
N PRO A 46 10.40 10.59 -1.50
CA PRO A 46 11.27 10.02 -0.47
C PRO A 46 10.44 9.49 0.69
N LEU A 47 10.77 8.29 1.17
CA LEU A 47 10.07 7.68 2.30
C LEU A 47 10.24 8.47 3.60
N LEU A 48 11.35 9.21 3.72
CA LEU A 48 11.61 10.16 4.79
C LEU A 48 12.05 11.49 4.19
N THR A 49 11.54 12.59 4.75
CA THR A 49 12.10 13.92 4.52
C THR A 49 13.51 14.03 5.12
N ASP A 50 14.27 15.04 4.71
CA ASP A 50 15.62 15.27 5.26
C ASP A 50 15.57 15.54 6.78
N GLU A 51 14.52 16.22 7.25
CA GLU A 51 14.28 16.51 8.66
C GLU A 51 13.97 15.23 9.46
N GLU A 52 13.17 14.32 8.88
CA GLU A 52 12.87 13.02 9.49
C GLU A 52 14.11 12.12 9.54
N LYS A 53 14.96 12.15 8.49
CA LYS A 53 16.24 11.44 8.50
C LYS A 53 17.16 11.96 9.60
N GLU A 54 17.31 13.29 9.72
CA GLU A 54 18.15 13.88 10.75
C GLU A 54 17.68 13.53 12.17
N ALA A 55 16.37 13.61 12.42
CA ALA A 55 15.79 13.22 13.70
C ALA A 55 16.01 11.72 14.01
N LEU A 56 15.84 10.85 13.01
CA LEU A 56 16.07 9.42 13.16
C LEU A 56 17.55 9.10 13.46
N GLU A 57 18.47 9.80 12.80
CA GLU A 57 19.91 9.66 13.03
C GLU A 57 20.34 10.18 14.40
N GLU A 58 19.72 11.26 14.89
CA GLU A 58 19.98 11.80 16.23
C GLU A 58 19.50 10.83 17.33
N GLN A 59 18.27 10.32 17.20
CA GLN A 59 17.70 9.34 18.14
C GLN A 59 18.44 8.00 18.11
N ALA A 60 18.91 7.58 16.93
CA ALA A 60 19.78 6.42 16.85
C ALA A 60 21.12 6.69 17.53
N ALA A 61 21.76 7.84 17.28
CA ALA A 61 23.06 8.18 17.85
C ALA A 61 23.01 8.38 19.38
N SER A 62 21.88 8.83 19.93
CA SER A 62 21.68 8.91 21.38
C SER A 62 21.55 7.53 22.04
N GLY A 63 21.34 6.48 21.24
CA GLY A 63 21.08 5.12 21.70
C GLY A 63 19.63 4.88 22.14
N GLU A 64 18.76 5.88 22.00
CA GLU A 64 17.34 5.80 22.38
C GLU A 64 16.60 4.74 21.57
N LEU A 65 16.98 4.55 20.31
CA LEU A 65 16.42 3.51 19.43
C LEU A 65 17.11 2.13 19.59
N GLY A 66 18.09 2.01 20.48
CA GLY A 66 18.84 0.79 20.74
C GLY A 66 20.06 0.57 19.83
N GLU A 67 20.88 -0.42 20.19
CA GLU A 67 22.20 -0.67 19.58
C GLU A 67 22.13 -1.06 18.09
N ASP A 68 21.08 -1.76 17.68
CA ASP A 68 20.88 -2.13 16.27
C ASP A 68 20.74 -0.89 15.38
N MET A 69 20.03 0.14 15.86
CA MET A 69 19.83 1.40 15.14
C MET A 69 21.08 2.27 15.15
N VAL A 70 21.84 2.29 16.25
CA VAL A 70 23.18 2.92 16.30
C VAL A 70 24.07 2.33 15.20
N THR A 71 24.08 0.99 15.10
CA THR A 71 24.89 0.27 14.13
C THR A 71 24.43 0.55 12.69
N LEU A 72 23.11 0.55 12.45
CA LEU A 72 22.53 0.84 11.14
C LEU A 72 22.86 2.25 10.67
N VAL A 73 22.70 3.26 11.53
CA VAL A 73 23.03 4.65 11.19
C VAL A 73 24.52 4.84 10.96
N GLY A 74 25.37 4.15 11.73
CA GLY A 74 26.81 4.11 11.46
C GLY A 74 27.13 3.63 10.04
N LYS A 75 26.50 2.53 9.61
CA LYS A 75 26.68 1.95 8.28
C LYS A 75 26.20 2.86 7.15
N ILE A 76 25.08 3.56 7.36
CA ILE A 76 24.57 4.56 6.41
C ILE A 76 25.55 5.73 6.31
N LYS A 77 26.08 6.23 7.44
CA LYS A 77 27.06 7.33 7.48
C LYS A 77 28.41 6.97 6.84
N ASP A 78 28.84 5.73 6.99
CA ASP A 78 30.05 5.21 6.36
C ASP A 78 29.88 4.94 4.85
N GLY A 79 28.65 5.09 4.32
CA GLY A 79 28.31 4.85 2.92
C GLY A 79 28.22 3.37 2.54
N GLU A 80 28.12 2.48 3.53
CA GLU A 80 27.89 1.04 3.33
C GLU A 80 26.41 0.74 3.00
N ASP A 81 25.51 1.69 3.27
CA ASP A 81 24.06 1.55 3.08
C ASP A 81 23.38 2.91 2.85
N THR A 82 22.10 2.90 2.47
CA THR A 82 21.27 4.11 2.41
C THR A 82 19.89 3.87 3.03
N TRP A 83 19.28 4.94 3.54
CA TRP A 83 17.91 4.87 4.06
C TRP A 83 16.92 4.29 3.03
N GLU A 84 17.08 4.66 1.76
CA GLU A 84 16.24 4.15 0.67
C GLU A 84 16.35 2.63 0.51
N GLN A 85 17.57 2.07 0.59
CA GLN A 85 17.81 0.63 0.49
C GLN A 85 17.30 -0.12 1.73
N VAL A 86 17.44 0.48 2.91
CA VAL A 86 16.94 -0.08 4.16
C VAL A 86 15.43 -0.19 4.14
N PHE A 87 14.71 0.88 3.80
CA PHE A 87 13.25 0.88 3.79
C PHE A 87 12.64 0.18 2.58
N SER A 88 13.34 0.07 1.45
CA SER A 88 12.91 -0.77 0.33
C SER A 88 13.08 -2.28 0.61
N GLY A 89 13.81 -2.64 1.67
CA GLY A 89 14.13 -4.04 2.00
C GLY A 89 15.26 -4.63 1.16
N GLU A 90 15.96 -3.83 0.36
CA GLU A 90 17.10 -4.25 -0.47
C GLU A 90 18.43 -4.23 0.28
N SER A 91 18.48 -3.56 1.43
CA SER A 91 19.67 -3.45 2.26
C SER A 91 20.12 -4.80 2.83
N PRO A 92 21.43 -5.12 2.79
CA PRO A 92 21.99 -6.28 3.49
C PRO A 92 21.94 -6.13 5.02
N HIS A 93 21.61 -4.95 5.53
CA HIS A 93 21.50 -4.61 6.95
C HIS A 93 20.06 -4.40 7.40
N GLY A 94 19.06 -4.69 6.57
CA GLY A 94 17.63 -4.56 6.90
C GLY A 94 17.20 -5.32 8.16
N ALA A 95 17.92 -6.39 8.53
CA ALA A 95 17.69 -7.12 9.77
C ALA A 95 17.87 -6.25 11.04
N LEU A 96 18.71 -5.21 11.00
CA LEU A 96 18.90 -4.27 12.12
C LEU A 96 17.63 -3.44 12.36
N LEU A 97 17.04 -2.89 11.28
CA LEU A 97 15.77 -2.17 11.37
C LEU A 97 14.64 -3.12 11.80
N GLN A 98 14.58 -4.33 11.23
CA GLN A 98 13.58 -5.32 11.60
C GLN A 98 13.68 -5.70 13.08
N GLY A 99 14.89 -5.85 13.62
CA GLY A 99 15.09 -6.13 15.04
C GLY A 99 14.56 -5.01 15.94
N HIS A 100 14.82 -3.75 15.58
CA HIS A 100 14.25 -2.59 16.28
C HIS A 100 12.71 -2.57 16.23
N LEU A 101 12.12 -2.71 15.05
CA LEU A 101 10.66 -2.70 14.88
C LEU A 101 9.98 -3.86 15.63
N THR A 102 10.60 -5.03 15.62
CA THR A 102 10.09 -6.20 16.36
C THR A 102 10.05 -5.92 17.86
N ARG A 103 11.12 -5.34 18.41
CA ARG A 103 11.19 -4.96 19.83
C ARG A 103 10.14 -3.91 20.19
N MET A 104 10.04 -2.86 19.39
CA MET A 104 9.05 -1.79 19.59
C MET A 104 7.62 -2.35 19.55
N PHE A 105 7.35 -3.27 18.63
CA PHE A 105 6.06 -3.96 18.57
C PHE A 105 5.82 -4.81 19.82
N GLU A 106 6.79 -5.60 20.26
CA GLU A 106 6.65 -6.44 21.46
C GLU A 106 6.41 -5.62 22.74
N GLU A 107 7.09 -4.47 22.87
CA GLU A 107 6.96 -3.53 23.99
C GLU A 107 5.58 -2.84 24.01
N HIS A 108 5.02 -2.53 22.85
CA HIS A 108 3.78 -1.74 22.73
C HIS A 108 2.58 -2.52 22.19
N LYS A 109 2.66 -3.86 22.03
CA LYS A 109 1.58 -4.66 21.42
C LYS A 109 0.21 -4.48 22.09
N GLU A 110 0.20 -4.28 23.41
CA GLU A 110 -1.03 -4.12 24.20
C GLU A 110 -1.63 -2.73 23.99
N ASP A 111 -0.79 -1.70 23.97
CA ASP A 111 -1.19 -0.31 23.67
C ASP A 111 -1.72 -0.20 22.23
N ILE A 112 -1.07 -0.87 21.27
CA ILE A 112 -1.51 -0.94 19.88
C ILE A 112 -2.86 -1.63 19.78
N ALA A 113 -3.06 -2.75 20.47
CA ALA A 113 -4.33 -3.47 20.48
C ALA A 113 -5.47 -2.59 21.03
N LEU A 114 -5.23 -1.88 22.13
CA LEU A 114 -6.20 -0.96 22.72
C LEU A 114 -6.55 0.19 21.77
N ALA A 115 -5.55 0.81 21.14
CA ALA A 115 -5.77 1.88 20.16
C ALA A 115 -6.60 1.40 18.96
N PHE A 116 -6.44 0.14 18.53
CA PHE A 116 -7.27 -0.47 17.49
C PHE A 116 -8.70 -0.70 17.96
N GLU A 117 -8.92 -1.17 19.19
CA GLU A 117 -10.26 -1.33 19.77
C GLU A 117 -11.00 0.02 19.86
N GLU A 118 -10.33 1.06 20.36
CA GLU A 118 -10.89 2.42 20.43
C GLU A 118 -11.24 2.97 19.03
N LEU A 119 -10.39 2.74 18.03
CA LEU A 119 -10.67 3.16 16.65
C LEU A 119 -11.90 2.45 16.08
N ILE A 120 -12.07 1.15 16.34
CA ILE A 120 -13.24 0.39 15.91
C ILE A 120 -14.51 0.94 16.56
N GLU A 121 -14.50 1.16 17.88
CA GLU A 121 -15.63 1.72 18.61
C GLU A 121 -16.03 3.11 18.09
N GLU A 122 -15.05 3.97 17.78
CA GLU A 122 -15.30 5.28 17.19
C GLU A 122 -15.93 5.20 15.80
N GLU A 123 -15.46 4.30 14.94
CA GLU A 123 -16.00 4.14 13.58
C GLU A 123 -17.38 3.46 13.59
N GLU A 124 -17.63 2.53 14.51
CA GLU A 124 -18.97 1.99 14.79
C GLU A 124 -19.92 3.10 15.28
N ALA A 125 -19.47 3.96 16.19
CA ALA A 125 -20.26 5.10 16.68
C ALA A 125 -20.56 6.14 15.59
N LYS A 126 -19.68 6.29 14.61
CA LYS A 126 -19.88 7.12 13.40
C LYS A 126 -20.78 6.44 12.36
N GLY A 127 -21.17 5.17 12.56
CA GLY A 127 -22.02 4.42 11.65
C GLY A 127 -21.31 3.95 10.37
N ASN A 128 -19.97 3.92 10.36
CA ASN A 128 -19.17 3.46 9.22
C ASN A 128 -19.07 1.92 9.13
N PHE A 129 -19.43 1.19 10.19
CA PHE A 129 -19.48 -0.28 10.18
C PHE A 129 -20.90 -0.78 9.89
N LEU A 130 -21.18 -1.07 8.61
CA LEU A 130 -22.31 -1.90 8.21
C LEU A 130 -21.96 -3.37 8.43
N LEU A 131 -22.15 -3.88 9.65
CA LEU A 131 -22.34 -5.32 9.89
C LEU A 131 -23.77 -5.74 9.48
N ASP A 132 -24.22 -5.32 8.29
CA ASP A 132 -25.49 -5.78 7.73
C ASP A 132 -25.18 -6.98 6.83
N GLU A 133 -25.58 -8.15 7.31
CA GLU A 133 -25.61 -9.44 6.61
C GLU A 133 -24.25 -10.04 6.19
N VAL A 134 -23.62 -10.77 7.12
CA VAL A 134 -23.04 -12.06 6.70
C VAL A 134 -24.25 -12.96 6.43
N PRO A 135 -24.53 -13.41 5.19
CA PRO A 135 -25.57 -14.39 4.98
C PRO A 135 -25.07 -15.68 5.61
N THR A 136 -25.51 -15.97 6.84
CA THR A 136 -25.43 -17.31 7.40
C THR A 136 -26.23 -18.18 6.45
N SER A 137 -25.52 -18.90 5.58
CA SER A 137 -26.15 -19.88 4.70
C SER A 137 -26.81 -20.91 5.61
N ASP A 138 -28.14 -20.84 5.70
CA ASP A 138 -28.94 -21.94 6.20
C ASP A 138 -28.56 -23.21 5.42
N SER A 139 -28.27 -24.28 6.16
CA SER A 139 -28.18 -25.65 5.64
C SER A 139 -28.67 -26.61 6.70
#